data_AF-A0A4D4L8R4-F1
#
_entry.id   AF-A0A4D4L8R4-F1
#
_cell.length_a   1.000
_cell.length_b   1.000
_cell.length_c   1.000
_cell.angle_alpha   90.00
_cell.angle_beta   90.00
_cell.angle_gamma   90.00
#
_symmetry.space_group_name_H-M   'P 1'
#
loop_
_entity.id
_entity.type
_entity.pdbx_description
1 polymer ?
#
loop_
_entity_poly.entity_id
_entity_poly.type
_entity_poly.pdbx_seq_one_letter_code
_entity_poly.pdbx_strand_id
1 'polypeptide(L)'
;MDAAVAATKLPESEVAGKATVLIFPDLNTGNNTYKAVQRSAGAIAVGPVLQGLRKPVNDLSRGALVQDIVNTVSITAIQAQSPATATSPTSPTSPTQKAQSA
;
A
#
# COMPACT_ATOMS: atom_id res chain seq x y z
N MET A 1 -10.35 -4.51 -10.39
CA MET A 1 -9.46 -3.99 -11.45
C MET A 1 -10.22 -3.76 -12.73
N ASP A 2 -11.14 -4.64 -13.11
CA ASP A 2 -11.98 -4.44 -14.29
C ASP A 2 -13.05 -3.33 -14.07
N ALA A 3 -13.15 -2.40 -15.03
CA ALA A 3 -14.06 -1.26 -14.96
C ALA A 3 -15.54 -1.64 -15.20
N ALA A 4 -15.81 -2.61 -16.07
CA ALA A 4 -17.18 -3.06 -16.34
C ALA A 4 -17.78 -3.80 -15.14
N VAL A 5 -16.97 -4.64 -14.49
CA VAL A 5 -17.35 -5.30 -13.24
C VAL A 5 -17.56 -4.27 -12.11
N ALA A 6 -16.71 -3.25 -12.03
CA ALA A 6 -16.83 -2.19 -11.03
C ALA A 6 -18.11 -1.38 -11.19
N ALA A 7 -18.45 -0.96 -12.42
CA ALA A 7 -19.68 -0.24 -12.72
C ALA A 7 -20.94 -1.03 -12.33
N THR A 8 -20.86 -2.37 -12.37
CA THR A 8 -21.99 -3.23 -11.98
C THR A 8 -22.06 -3.47 -10.46
N LYS A 9 -20.91 -3.73 -9.82
CA LYS A 9 -20.88 -4.16 -8.40
C LYS A 9 -20.70 -3.04 -7.38
N LEU A 10 -20.04 -1.94 -7.76
CA LEU A 10 -19.75 -0.81 -6.88
C LEU A 10 -19.71 0.51 -7.69
N PRO A 11 -20.84 0.92 -8.29
CA PRO A 11 -20.91 2.03 -9.26
C PRO A 11 -20.45 3.38 -8.71
N GLU A 12 -20.70 3.64 -7.42
CA GLU A 12 -20.34 4.91 -6.77
C GLU A 12 -18.92 4.92 -6.19
N SER A 13 -18.13 3.87 -6.47
CA SER A 13 -16.78 3.78 -5.93
C SER A 13 -15.84 4.78 -6.59
N GLU A 14 -15.17 5.58 -5.77
CA GLU A 14 -14.05 6.39 -6.24
C GLU A 14 -12.79 5.57 -6.60
N VAL A 15 -12.74 4.26 -6.31
CA VAL A 15 -11.53 3.43 -6.45
C VAL A 15 -11.76 2.14 -7.26
N ALA A 16 -12.97 1.55 -7.22
CA ALA A 16 -13.25 0.31 -7.94
C ALA A 16 -13.03 0.48 -9.46
N GLY A 17 -12.44 -0.54 -10.09
CA GLY A 17 -12.13 -0.52 -11.53
C GLY A 17 -10.85 0.24 -11.90
N LYS A 18 -10.19 0.92 -10.96
CA LYS A 18 -8.94 1.67 -11.19
C LYS A 18 -7.94 1.61 -10.04
N ALA A 19 -8.13 0.69 -9.10
CA ALA A 19 -7.25 0.54 -7.95
C ALA A 19 -5.81 0.18 -8.38
N THR A 20 -4.83 0.91 -7.87
CA THR A 20 -3.39 0.65 -8.07
C THR A 20 -2.71 0.11 -6.81
N VAL A 21 -3.34 0.31 -5.66
CA VAL A 21 -2.89 -0.17 -4.35
C VAL A 21 -3.89 -1.19 -3.82
N LEU A 22 -3.38 -2.36 -3.42
CA LEU A 22 -4.15 -3.47 -2.88
C LEU A 22 -3.78 -3.69 -1.41
N ILE A 23 -4.74 -3.52 -0.51
CA ILE A 23 -4.58 -3.82 0.92
C ILE A 23 -5.23 -5.17 1.18
N PHE A 24 -4.45 -6.10 1.74
CA PHE A 24 -4.92 -7.45 2.06
C PHE A 24 -5.36 -7.54 3.52
N PRO A 25 -6.36 -8.39 3.84
CA PRO A 25 -6.89 -8.52 5.19
C PRO A 25 -5.89 -9.14 6.18
N ASP A 26 -4.95 -9.96 5.67
CA ASP A 26 -3.97 -10.65 6.47
C ASP A 26 -2.70 -11.00 5.66
N LEU A 27 -1.66 -11.44 6.37
CA LEU A 27 -0.36 -11.79 5.80
C LEU A 27 -0.42 -12.99 4.85
N ASN A 28 -1.24 -14.00 5.13
CA ASN A 28 -1.33 -15.19 4.28
C ASN A 28 -1.94 -14.82 2.93
N THR A 29 -3.03 -14.07 2.94
CA THR A 29 -3.68 -13.59 1.72
C THR A 29 -2.74 -12.70 0.91
N GLY A 30 -2.03 -11.78 1.55
CA GLY A 30 -1.02 -10.93 0.90
C GLY A 30 0.15 -11.73 0.31
N ASN A 31 0.77 -12.60 1.10
CA ASN A 31 1.92 -13.41 0.68
C ASN A 31 1.58 -14.38 -0.46
N ASN A 32 0.42 -15.04 -0.39
CA ASN A 32 -0.01 -15.95 -1.44
C ASN A 32 -0.33 -15.18 -2.72
N THR A 33 -1.03 -14.04 -2.61
CA THR A 33 -1.44 -13.27 -3.77
C THR A 33 -0.24 -12.69 -4.53
N TYR A 34 0.70 -12.02 -3.86
CA TYR A 34 1.83 -11.42 -4.59
C TYR A 34 2.71 -12.49 -5.25
N LYS A 35 2.93 -13.64 -4.59
CA LYS A 35 3.72 -14.75 -5.16
C LYS A 35 3.00 -15.41 -6.33
N ALA A 36 1.68 -15.56 -6.23
CA ALA A 36 0.86 -16.08 -7.32
C ALA A 36 0.98 -15.15 -8.53
N VAL A 37 0.77 -13.85 -8.37
CA VAL A 37 0.87 -12.84 -9.44
C VAL A 37 2.27 -12.78 -10.04
N GLN A 38 3.32 -12.77 -9.20
CA GLN A 38 4.71 -12.80 -9.66
C GLN A 38 4.97 -14.00 -10.57
N ARG A 39 4.50 -15.19 -10.18
CA ARG A 39 4.77 -16.44 -10.88
C ARG A 39 3.86 -16.68 -12.09
N SER A 40 2.60 -16.25 -12.02
CA SER A 40 1.60 -16.51 -13.08
C SER A 40 1.59 -15.44 -14.16
N ALA A 41 1.83 -14.18 -13.80
CA ALA A 41 1.76 -13.04 -14.72
C ALA A 41 3.16 -12.55 -15.16
N GLY A 42 4.24 -13.18 -14.69
CA GLY A 42 5.61 -12.71 -14.95
C GLY A 42 5.90 -11.32 -14.38
N ALA A 43 5.12 -10.88 -13.39
CA ALA A 43 5.29 -9.57 -12.79
C ALA A 43 6.59 -9.51 -11.98
N ILE A 44 7.30 -8.39 -12.07
CA ILE A 44 8.48 -8.13 -11.24
C ILE A 44 8.00 -7.75 -9.83
N ALA A 45 8.43 -8.51 -8.82
CA ALA A 45 8.19 -8.20 -7.43
C ALA A 45 9.44 -7.55 -6.82
N VAL A 46 9.30 -6.33 -6.30
CA VAL A 46 10.35 -5.61 -5.58
C VAL A 46 9.94 -5.49 -4.11
N GLY A 47 10.77 -5.98 -3.20
CA GLY A 47 10.52 -5.91 -1.76
C GLY A 47 10.98 -7.15 -0.97
N PRO A 48 10.65 -7.23 0.33
CA PRO A 48 9.73 -6.35 1.06
C PRO A 48 10.27 -4.92 1.27
N VAL A 49 9.38 -3.93 1.20
CA VAL A 49 9.70 -2.53 1.56
C VAL A 49 8.98 -2.18 2.86
N LEU A 50 9.74 -1.81 3.88
CA LEU A 50 9.20 -1.46 5.19
C LEU A 50 8.68 -0.02 5.18
N GLN A 51 7.55 0.20 5.84
CA GLN A 51 6.87 1.49 5.93
C GLN A 51 6.52 1.80 7.39
N GLY A 52 6.36 3.09 7.73
CA GLY A 52 5.96 3.54 9.07
C GLY A 52 7.11 3.72 10.09
N LEU A 53 8.36 3.56 9.66
CA LEU A 53 9.53 3.78 10.52
C LEU A 53 9.96 5.26 10.54
N ARG A 54 10.48 5.74 11.69
CA ARG A 54 11.01 7.12 11.82
C ARG A 54 12.22 7.38 10.93
N LYS A 55 13.02 6.34 10.67
CA LYS A 55 14.12 6.35 9.71
C LYS A 55 13.97 5.09 8.85
N PRO A 56 14.20 5.18 7.54
CA PRO A 56 14.00 4.04 6.66
C PRO A 56 15.06 2.98 6.93
N VAL A 57 14.58 1.76 7.13
CA VAL A 57 15.37 0.55 7.24
C VAL A 57 14.63 -0.47 6.40
N ASN A 58 15.33 -1.18 5.52
CA ASN A 58 14.75 -2.25 4.71
C ASN A 58 15.59 -3.51 4.89
N ASP A 59 14.90 -4.66 4.85
CA ASP A 59 15.53 -5.97 4.94
C ASP A 59 15.71 -6.57 3.54
N LEU A 60 16.78 -7.33 3.35
CA LEU A 60 17.07 -8.04 2.11
C LEU A 60 16.87 -9.53 2.31
N SER A 61 16.27 -10.18 1.32
CA SER A 61 16.23 -11.65 1.31
C SER A 61 17.65 -12.22 1.27
N ARG A 62 17.85 -13.37 1.92
CA ARG A 62 19.13 -14.12 1.89
C ARG A 62 19.61 -14.47 0.47
N GLY A 63 18.70 -14.50 -0.51
CA GLY A 63 19.00 -14.78 -1.92
C GLY A 63 19.02 -13.54 -2.81
N ALA A 64 19.13 -12.33 -2.25
CA ALA A 64 19.10 -11.09 -3.03
C ALA A 64 20.23 -11.04 -4.07
N LEU A 65 19.87 -10.70 -5.31
CA LEU A 65 20.81 -10.41 -6.37
C LEU A 65 21.36 -8.99 -6.24
N VAL A 66 22.45 -8.68 -6.94
CA VAL A 66 23.01 -7.31 -6.97
C VAL A 66 21.94 -6.27 -7.34
N GLN A 67 21.07 -6.60 -8.30
CA GLN A 67 19.99 -5.70 -8.71
C GLN A 67 18.98 -5.45 -7.58
N ASP A 68 18.66 -6.46 -6.76
CA ASP A 68 17.73 -6.32 -5.63
C ASP A 68 18.31 -5.39 -4.56
N ILE A 69 19.63 -5.48 -4.33
CA ILE A 69 20.36 -4.61 -3.41
C ILE A 69 20.31 -3.17 -3.90
N VAL A 70 20.65 -2.94 -5.18
CA VAL A 70 20.60 -1.60 -5.80
C VAL A 70 19.20 -1.00 -5.75
N ASN A 71 18.17 -1.79 -6.08
CA ASN A 71 16.78 -1.36 -6.02
C ASN A 71 16.37 -0.98 -4.59
N THR A 72 16.71 -1.81 -3.60
CA THR A 72 16.37 -1.58 -2.19
C THR A 72 17.08 -0.35 -1.64
N VAL A 73 18.35 -0.14 -1.96
CA VAL A 73 19.09 1.06 -1.56
C VAL A 73 18.47 2.31 -2.19
N SER A 74 18.12 2.25 -3.48
CA SER A 74 17.48 3.36 -4.18
C SER A 74 16.14 3.74 -3.54
N ILE A 75 15.31 2.74 -3.21
CA ILE A 75 14.05 2.95 -2.49
C ILE A 75 14.30 3.55 -1.10
N THR A 76 15.25 3.01 -0.35
CA THR A 76 15.60 3.49 1.01
C THR A 76 16.05 4.96 0.98
N ALA A 77 16.86 5.34 -0.02
CA ALA A 77 17.32 6.72 -0.19
C ALA A 77 16.15 7.68 -0.50
N ILE A 78 15.16 7.25 -1.29
CA ILE A 78 13.95 8.04 -1.56
C ILE A 78 13.09 8.15 -0.29
N GLN A 79 12.92 7.06 0.46
CA GLN A 79 12.21 7.08 1.74
C GLN A 79 12.87 8.02 2.75
N ALA A 80 14.20 8.14 2.74
CA ALA A 80 14.95 9.05 3.63
C ALA A 80 14.75 10.53 3.31
N GLN A 81 14.44 10.85 2.04
CA GLN A 81 14.15 12.21 1.60
C GLN A 81 12.72 12.64 1.95
N SER A 82 11.80 11.70 2.13
CA SER A 82 10.43 11.98 2.55
C SER A 82 10.43 12.20 4.06
N PRO A 83 10.20 13.43 4.56
CA PRO A 83 10.13 13.65 6.00
C PRO A 83 9.02 12.77 6.55
N ALA A 84 9.32 11.95 7.56
CA ALA A 84 8.28 11.24 8.29
C ALA A 84 7.29 12.29 8.78
N THR A 85 6.11 12.34 8.16
CA THR A 85 5.02 13.22 8.58
C THR A 85 4.73 12.81 10.02
N ALA A 86 5.26 13.57 10.96
CA ALA A 86 4.96 13.39 12.37
C ALA A 86 3.45 13.58 12.49
N THR A 87 2.72 12.49 12.69
CA THR A 87 1.30 12.52 12.98
C THR A 87 1.12 13.39 14.22
N SER A 88 0.76 14.66 14.04
CA SER A 88 0.17 15.44 15.10
C SER A 88 -1.12 14.71 15.52
N PRO A 89 -1.31 14.37 16.81
CA PRO A 89 -2.56 13.79 17.25
C PRO A 89 -3.63 14.90 17.20
N THR A 90 -4.34 15.03 16.09
CA THR A 90 -5.58 15.80 16.08
C THR A 90 -6.62 14.98 16.85
N SER A 91 -6.83 15.45 18.07
CA SER A 91 -7.88 15.12 19.04
C SER A 91 -9.24 14.74 18.40
N PRO A 92 -9.97 13.77 18.97
CA PRO A 92 -11.35 13.52 18.59
C PRO A 92 -12.23 14.66 19.10
N THR A 93 -12.86 15.41 18.20
CA THR A 93 -14.01 16.26 18.58
C THR A 93 -15.29 15.47 18.32
N SER A 94 -15.93 15.09 19.42
CA SER A 94 -17.21 14.38 19.56
C SER A 94 -18.43 15.16 18.98
N PRO A 95 -19.63 14.54 18.90
CA PRO A 95 -20.66 14.80 17.87
C PRO A 95 -21.77 15.81 18.26
N THR A 96 -22.63 16.12 17.29
CA THR A 96 -24.02 16.65 17.41
C THR A 96 -24.23 18.17 17.26
N GLN A 97 -24.79 18.58 16.12
CA GLN A 97 -25.65 19.77 15.88
C GLN A 97 -26.02 19.76 14.38
N LYS A 98 -27.26 19.81 13.87
CA LYS A 98 -28.59 20.13 14.39
C LYS A 98 -29.64 19.36 13.56
N ALA A 99 -30.66 18.82 14.22
CA ALA A 99 -31.99 18.74 13.64
C ALA A 99 -32.57 20.15 13.60
N GLN A 100 -32.89 20.66 12.41
CA GLN A 100 -33.75 21.83 12.17
C GLN A 100 -34.03 21.92 10.67
N SER A 101 -35.14 21.30 10.21
CA SER A 101 -35.93 21.66 9.03
C SER A 101 -36.87 20.52 8.65
N ALA A 102 -38.07 20.51 9.24
CA ALA A 102 -39.36 20.14 8.63
C ALA A 102 -40.44 20.17 9.72
#